data_AF-G9ZPP2-F1
#
_entry.id   AF-G9ZPP2-F1
#
_cell.length_a   1.000
_cell.length_b   1.000
_cell.length_c   1.000
_cell.angle_alpha   90.00
_cell.angle_beta   90.00
_cell.angle_gamma   90.00
#
_symmetry.space_group_name_H-M   'P 1'
#
loop_
_entity.id
_entity.type
_entity.pdbx_description
1 polymer ?
#
loop_
_entity_poly.entity_id
_entity_poly.type
_entity_poly.pdbx_seq_one_letter_code
_entity_poly.pdbx_strand_id
1 'polypeptide(L)'
;NTSNYLVLTIDQVKDMIKRDKNHPSVLAWSLCNEPDTSTDSAVPYFTKLFNDSAELDPQKRPRTFTLNEDDTFEKSKCKQFPDFFLLNRYPGWYHKWGYEISDGEAALRDELDEWQKSDIDKPVVFSEYGADTEPGLHKLPSIMWSEEYQIELLEMFDRVFDSCDFIRGEQPWNLADFQTVEGNMQVNGNKKGLFTRDRQPKAEAFYLRKRWTKLPLNYKSGQ
;
A
#
# COMPACT_ATOMS: atom_id res chain seq x y z
N ASN A 1 5.36 -9.94 28.08
CA ASN A 1 5.74 -8.74 27.29
C ASN A 1 4.70 -8.35 26.24
N THR A 2 4.17 -9.26 25.42
CA THR A 2 3.17 -8.94 24.37
C THR A 2 1.89 -8.27 24.89
N SER A 3 1.45 -8.59 26.11
CA SER A 3 0.27 -7.97 26.74
C SER A 3 0.41 -6.45 26.93
N ASN A 4 1.62 -5.92 27.16
CA ASN A 4 1.82 -4.48 27.36
C ASN A 4 1.74 -3.71 26.04
N TYR A 5 2.26 -4.29 24.95
CA TYR A 5 2.20 -3.68 23.62
C TYR A 5 0.77 -3.60 23.08
N LEU A 6 -0.03 -4.64 23.32
CA LEU A 6 -1.44 -4.62 22.91
C LEU A 6 -2.23 -3.53 23.65
N VAL A 7 -1.98 -3.35 24.96
CA VAL A 7 -2.62 -2.28 25.76
C VAL A 7 -2.27 -0.90 25.21
N LEU A 8 -1.00 -0.65 24.91
CA LEU A 8 -0.59 0.63 24.33
C LEU A 8 -1.17 0.84 22.94
N THR A 9 -1.22 -0.22 22.12
CA THR A 9 -1.81 -0.15 20.77
C THR A 9 -3.29 0.20 20.85
N ILE A 10 -4.07 -0.49 21.69
CA ILE A 10 -5.50 -0.21 21.79
C ILE A 10 -5.78 1.19 22.35
N ASP A 11 -4.94 1.68 23.27
CA ASP A 11 -5.12 3.03 23.82
C ASP A 11 -4.83 4.10 22.76
N GLN A 12 -3.82 3.92 21.91
CA GLN A 12 -3.59 4.81 20.76
C GLN A 12 -4.72 4.75 19.73
N VAL A 13 -5.27 3.57 19.45
CA VAL A 13 -6.43 3.41 18.56
C VAL A 13 -7.66 4.12 19.11
N LYS A 14 -7.93 4.00 20.43
CA LYS A 14 -9.01 4.74 21.10
C LYS A 14 -8.84 6.24 20.96
N ASP A 15 -7.64 6.76 21.22
CA ASP A 15 -7.38 8.20 21.14
C ASP A 15 -7.47 8.73 19.71
N MET A 16 -6.95 8.00 18.72
CA MET A 16 -7.06 8.33 17.30
C MET A 16 -8.53 8.40 16.87
N ILE A 17 -9.31 7.35 17.13
CA ILE A 17 -10.73 7.31 16.73
C ILE A 17 -11.53 8.39 17.48
N LYS A 18 -11.32 8.54 18.80
CA LYS A 18 -12.01 9.56 19.60
C LYS A 18 -11.76 10.96 19.06
N ARG A 19 -10.53 11.27 18.67
CA ARG A 19 -10.13 12.57 18.11
C ARG A 19 -10.81 12.79 16.75
N ASP A 20 -10.75 11.81 15.86
CA ASP A 20 -11.03 12.03 14.44
C ASP A 20 -12.41 11.57 13.97
N LYS A 21 -13.18 10.90 14.84
CA LYS A 21 -14.45 10.27 14.44
C LYS A 21 -15.49 11.21 13.84
N ASN A 22 -15.39 12.51 14.03
CA ASN A 22 -16.32 13.50 13.49
C ASN A 22 -15.87 14.11 12.14
N HIS A 23 -14.69 13.72 11.62
CA HIS A 23 -14.21 14.21 10.32
C HIS A 23 -14.82 13.39 9.17
N PRO A 24 -15.54 14.04 8.22
CA PRO A 24 -16.16 13.33 7.09
C PRO A 24 -15.13 12.84 6.06
N SER A 25 -13.90 13.36 6.10
CA SER A 25 -12.80 12.91 5.24
C SER A 25 -12.19 11.58 5.70
N VAL A 26 -12.44 11.15 6.94
CA VAL A 26 -11.93 9.87 7.44
C VAL A 26 -12.84 8.75 6.92
N LEU A 27 -12.30 7.99 5.97
CA LEU A 27 -12.98 6.86 5.34
C LEU A 27 -12.88 5.57 6.16
N ALA A 28 -11.69 5.27 6.69
CA ALA A 28 -11.37 4.00 7.32
C ALA A 28 -10.26 4.15 8.37
N TRP A 29 -10.08 3.11 9.18
CA TRP A 29 -9.08 3.04 10.24
C TRP A 29 -8.07 1.92 9.96
N SER A 30 -6.83 2.28 9.63
CA SER A 30 -5.74 1.29 9.61
C SER A 30 -5.22 1.08 11.03
N LEU A 31 -5.21 -0.18 11.49
CA LEU A 31 -4.83 -0.53 12.86
C LEU A 31 -3.35 -0.92 12.98
N CYS A 32 -2.73 -1.34 11.88
CA CYS A 32 -1.32 -1.73 11.79
C CYS A 32 -0.77 -1.43 10.39
N ASN A 33 0.55 -1.24 10.29
CA ASN A 33 1.26 -1.19 9.01
C ASN A 33 2.30 -2.31 8.96
N GLU A 34 2.25 -3.14 7.92
CA GLU A 34 3.20 -4.23 7.66
C GLU A 34 3.54 -5.13 8.87
N PRO A 35 2.56 -5.54 9.70
CA PRO A 35 2.82 -6.53 10.74
C PRO A 35 3.14 -7.89 10.09
N ASP A 36 3.95 -8.73 10.74
CA ASP A 36 4.09 -10.12 10.32
C ASP A 36 2.78 -10.87 10.57
N THR A 37 2.05 -11.16 9.49
CA THR A 37 0.81 -11.94 9.54
C THR A 37 0.98 -13.39 9.09
N SER A 38 2.19 -13.81 8.77
CA SER A 38 2.48 -15.14 8.24
C SER A 38 2.49 -16.23 9.31
N THR A 39 2.54 -15.82 10.58
CA THR A 39 2.61 -16.70 11.75
C THR A 39 1.26 -16.86 12.45
N ASP A 40 0.96 -18.08 12.93
CA ASP A 40 -0.26 -18.36 13.70
C ASP A 40 -0.35 -17.53 15.00
N SER A 41 0.81 -17.09 15.53
CA SER A 41 0.87 -16.21 16.70
C SER A 41 0.27 -14.83 16.47
N ALA A 42 0.10 -14.38 15.22
CA ALA A 42 -0.55 -13.11 14.91
C ALA A 42 -2.07 -13.17 15.20
N VAL A 43 -2.71 -14.34 14.99
CA VAL A 43 -4.18 -14.46 15.02
C VAL A 43 -4.79 -14.06 16.38
N PRO A 44 -4.27 -14.49 17.55
CA PRO A 44 -4.81 -14.05 18.83
C PRO A 44 -4.68 -12.55 19.07
N TYR A 45 -3.58 -11.94 18.61
CA TYR A 45 -3.34 -10.50 18.74
C TYR A 45 -4.37 -9.71 17.92
N PHE A 46 -4.53 -10.07 16.64
CA PHE A 46 -5.51 -9.44 15.75
C PHE A 46 -6.94 -9.65 16.20
N THR A 47 -7.28 -10.85 16.68
CA THR A 47 -8.60 -11.14 17.25
C THR A 47 -8.93 -10.15 18.37
N LYS A 48 -8.01 -9.97 19.32
CA LYS A 48 -8.21 -9.05 20.43
C LYS A 48 -8.25 -7.60 19.97
N LEU A 49 -7.34 -7.17 19.10
CA LEU A 49 -7.29 -5.80 18.58
C LEU A 49 -8.57 -5.42 17.82
N PHE A 50 -9.08 -6.30 16.96
CA PHE A 50 -10.32 -6.07 16.22
C PHE A 50 -11.56 -6.14 17.13
N ASN A 51 -11.61 -7.02 18.12
CA ASN A 51 -12.72 -7.06 19.06
C ASN A 51 -12.77 -5.79 19.93
N ASP A 52 -11.62 -5.41 20.51
CA ASP A 52 -11.54 -4.27 21.43
C ASP A 52 -11.77 -2.93 20.71
N SER A 53 -11.61 -2.87 19.38
CA SER A 53 -11.82 -1.65 18.58
C SER A 53 -13.18 -1.56 17.88
N ALA A 54 -14.00 -2.62 17.88
CA ALA A 54 -15.23 -2.71 17.09
C ALA A 54 -16.28 -1.62 17.41
N GLU A 55 -16.31 -1.19 18.67
CA GLU A 55 -17.31 -0.24 19.18
C GLU A 55 -16.79 1.20 19.33
N LEU A 56 -15.52 1.45 18.99
CA LEU A 56 -14.90 2.76 19.21
C LEU A 56 -15.42 3.84 18.27
N ASP A 57 -15.74 3.47 17.04
CA ASP A 57 -16.28 4.39 16.04
C ASP A 57 -17.82 4.31 15.97
N PRO A 58 -18.55 5.38 16.36
CA PRO A 58 -20.01 5.41 16.26
C PRO A 58 -20.54 5.27 14.83
N GLN A 59 -19.76 5.65 13.81
CA GLN A 59 -20.14 5.56 12.40
C GLN A 59 -19.86 4.17 11.80
N LYS A 60 -19.17 3.28 12.53
CA LYS A 60 -18.82 1.94 12.06
C LYS A 60 -18.09 1.94 10.72
N ARG A 61 -17.17 2.90 10.52
CA ARG A 61 -16.33 2.93 9.32
C ARG A 61 -15.43 1.69 9.27
N PRO A 62 -15.04 1.26 8.05
CA PRO A 62 -14.16 0.12 7.86
C PRO A 62 -12.85 0.21 8.66
N ARG A 63 -12.42 -0.93 9.19
CA ARG A 63 -11.13 -1.11 9.85
C ARG A 63 -10.29 -2.09 9.04
N THR A 64 -9.01 -1.80 8.91
CA THR A 64 -8.09 -2.55 8.05
C THR A 64 -6.67 -2.50 8.61
N PHE A 65 -5.72 -3.05 7.89
CA PHE A 65 -4.27 -2.97 8.09
C PHE A 65 -3.60 -3.28 6.76
N THR A 66 -2.35 -2.85 6.58
CA THR A 66 -1.59 -3.16 5.37
C THR A 66 -0.92 -4.53 5.47
N LEU A 67 -0.99 -5.31 4.40
CA LEU A 67 -0.22 -6.54 4.21
C LEU A 67 1.08 -6.18 3.49
N ASN A 68 2.23 -6.51 4.08
CA ASN A 68 3.54 -6.34 3.43
C ASN A 68 3.71 -7.31 2.26
N GLU A 69 4.81 -7.18 1.53
CA GLU A 69 5.11 -7.97 0.32
C GLU A 69 5.28 -9.47 0.59
N ASP A 70 5.72 -9.87 1.80
CA ASP A 70 5.86 -11.27 2.21
C ASP A 70 4.53 -11.90 2.69
N ASP A 71 3.59 -11.06 3.13
CA ASP A 71 2.26 -11.43 3.62
C ASP A 71 1.25 -11.56 2.45
N THR A 72 1.54 -12.49 1.55
CA THR A 72 0.69 -12.80 0.38
C THR A 72 -0.62 -13.50 0.77
N PHE A 73 -1.50 -13.69 -0.22
CA PHE A 73 -2.75 -14.42 -0.04
C PHE A 73 -2.53 -15.79 0.62
N GLU A 74 -1.59 -16.61 0.15
CA GLU A 74 -1.33 -17.92 0.75
C GLU A 74 -0.79 -17.85 2.18
N LYS A 75 0.14 -16.92 2.44
CA LYS A 75 0.93 -16.89 3.67
C LYS A 75 0.17 -16.27 4.85
N SER A 76 -0.57 -15.19 4.63
CA SER A 76 -1.20 -14.43 5.71
C SER A 76 -2.25 -15.26 6.46
N LYS A 77 -2.17 -15.28 7.79
CA LYS A 77 -3.13 -15.92 8.73
C LYS A 77 -4.22 -14.97 9.22
N CYS A 78 -4.19 -13.71 8.80
CA CYS A 78 -5.03 -12.63 9.34
C CYS A 78 -6.03 -12.04 8.32
N LYS A 79 -6.24 -12.69 7.17
CA LYS A 79 -7.10 -12.22 6.08
C LYS A 79 -8.60 -12.08 6.44
N GLN A 80 -9.04 -12.73 7.51
CA GLN A 80 -10.41 -12.70 8.00
C GLN A 80 -10.78 -11.37 8.69
N PHE A 81 -9.80 -10.62 9.21
CA PHE A 81 -10.05 -9.46 10.07
C PHE A 81 -10.40 -8.15 9.35
N PRO A 82 -9.70 -7.72 8.28
CA PRO A 82 -9.90 -6.39 7.73
C PRO A 82 -11.21 -6.32 6.93
N ASP A 83 -11.90 -5.19 6.99
CA ASP A 83 -13.15 -4.97 6.26
C ASP A 83 -12.90 -4.80 4.74
N PHE A 84 -11.69 -4.41 4.36
CA PHE A 84 -11.16 -4.39 3.00
C PHE A 84 -9.63 -4.52 3.03
N PHE A 85 -8.99 -4.93 1.94
CA PHE A 85 -7.56 -5.21 1.93
C PHE A 85 -6.74 -4.00 1.48
N LEU A 86 -5.60 -3.81 2.16
CA LEU A 86 -4.56 -2.90 1.78
C LEU A 86 -3.29 -3.71 1.47
N LEU A 87 -2.82 -3.66 0.23
CA LEU A 87 -1.63 -4.39 -0.21
C LEU A 87 -0.46 -3.42 -0.44
N ASN A 88 0.67 -3.72 0.18
CA ASN A 88 1.95 -3.08 -0.09
C ASN A 88 2.77 -4.03 -0.96
N ARG A 89 3.06 -3.64 -2.21
CA ARG A 89 3.77 -4.50 -3.17
C ARG A 89 4.85 -3.70 -3.89
N TYR A 90 6.02 -4.28 -4.03
CA TYR A 90 7.18 -3.65 -4.66
C TYR A 90 7.89 -4.53 -5.72
N PRO A 91 7.17 -5.30 -6.57
CA PRO A 91 7.79 -5.90 -7.76
C PRO A 91 8.36 -4.81 -8.66
N GLY A 92 9.59 -5.03 -9.14
CA GLY A 92 10.35 -4.00 -9.85
C GLY A 92 11.20 -3.11 -8.93
N TRP A 93 11.11 -3.24 -7.61
CA TRP A 93 11.96 -2.47 -6.70
C TRP A 93 12.71 -3.34 -5.68
N TYR A 94 12.01 -3.95 -4.71
CA TYR A 94 12.64 -4.81 -3.71
C TYR A 94 12.87 -6.23 -4.23
N HIS A 95 12.01 -6.68 -5.15
CA HIS A 95 12.11 -7.96 -5.83
C HIS A 95 11.97 -7.76 -7.33
N LYS A 96 12.62 -8.61 -8.13
CA LYS A 96 12.48 -8.59 -9.60
C LYS A 96 12.73 -7.21 -10.21
N TRP A 97 13.85 -6.60 -9.83
CA TRP A 97 14.18 -5.21 -10.14
C TRP A 97 14.89 -5.02 -11.48
N GLY A 98 14.84 -3.79 -12.00
CA GLY A 98 15.49 -3.42 -13.25
C GLY A 98 14.93 -4.21 -14.43
N TYR A 99 15.81 -4.94 -15.13
CA TYR A 99 15.42 -5.73 -16.30
C TYR A 99 14.42 -6.86 -15.98
N GLU A 100 14.39 -7.33 -14.73
CA GLU A 100 13.44 -8.35 -14.27
C GLU A 100 12.03 -7.80 -13.99
N ILE A 101 11.73 -6.53 -14.27
CA ILE A 101 10.40 -5.94 -14.02
C ILE A 101 9.26 -6.72 -14.70
N SER A 102 9.54 -7.37 -15.84
CA SER A 102 8.56 -8.24 -16.52
C SER A 102 8.23 -9.51 -15.73
N ASP A 103 9.21 -10.12 -15.06
CA ASP A 103 8.97 -11.22 -14.11
C ASP A 103 8.20 -10.73 -12.89
N GLY A 104 8.47 -9.49 -12.44
CA GLY A 104 7.74 -8.85 -11.35
C GLY A 104 6.26 -8.63 -11.67
N GLU A 105 5.95 -8.17 -12.89
CA GLU A 105 4.56 -8.05 -13.37
C GLU A 105 3.88 -9.42 -13.39
N ALA A 106 4.55 -10.46 -13.91
CA ALA A 106 4.00 -11.82 -13.95
C ALA A 106 3.73 -12.36 -12.55
N ALA A 107 4.67 -12.23 -11.61
CA ALA A 107 4.51 -12.68 -10.23
C ALA A 107 3.39 -11.94 -9.50
N LEU A 108 3.23 -10.63 -9.73
CA LEU A 108 2.13 -9.86 -9.15
C LEU A 108 0.78 -10.32 -9.70
N ARG A 109 0.70 -10.61 -11.01
CA ARG A 109 -0.51 -11.16 -11.64
C ARG A 109 -0.86 -12.53 -11.07
N ASP A 110 0.13 -13.39 -10.87
CA ASP A 110 -0.07 -14.71 -10.26
C ASP A 110 -0.64 -14.59 -8.84
N GLU A 111 -0.14 -13.66 -8.01
CA GLU A 111 -0.71 -13.41 -6.69
C GLU A 111 -2.16 -12.91 -6.78
N LEU A 112 -2.43 -11.94 -7.65
CA LEU A 112 -3.79 -11.39 -7.81
C LEU A 112 -4.80 -12.41 -8.35
N ASP A 113 -4.30 -13.39 -9.12
CA ASP A 113 -5.07 -14.55 -9.57
C ASP A 113 -5.53 -15.42 -8.39
N GLU A 114 -4.73 -15.57 -7.34
CA GLU A 114 -5.13 -16.28 -6.10
C GLU A 114 -6.22 -15.51 -5.37
N TRP A 115 -6.07 -14.19 -5.23
CA TRP A 115 -7.11 -13.33 -4.65
C TRP A 115 -8.43 -13.47 -5.42
N GLN A 116 -8.38 -13.43 -6.74
CA GLN A 116 -9.56 -13.55 -7.61
C GLN A 116 -10.24 -14.93 -7.53
N LYS A 117 -9.46 -16.00 -7.35
CA LYS A 117 -9.98 -17.38 -7.23
C LYS A 117 -10.52 -17.70 -5.84
N SER A 118 -10.27 -16.84 -4.85
CA SER A 118 -10.69 -17.05 -3.47
C SER A 118 -12.17 -16.72 -3.23
N ASP A 119 -12.73 -17.23 -2.14
CA ASP A 119 -14.09 -16.90 -1.68
C ASP A 119 -14.19 -15.51 -1.00
N ILE A 120 -13.12 -14.71 -1.05
CA ILE A 120 -13.07 -13.40 -0.38
C ILE A 120 -13.73 -12.33 -1.26
N ASP A 121 -14.92 -11.92 -0.85
CA ASP A 121 -15.67 -10.82 -1.47
C ASP A 121 -15.44 -9.49 -0.72
N LYS A 122 -14.22 -8.96 -0.80
CA LYS A 122 -13.86 -7.63 -0.22
C LYS A 122 -13.00 -6.85 -1.20
N PRO A 123 -13.11 -5.51 -1.25
CA PRO A 123 -12.32 -4.71 -2.16
C PRO A 123 -10.83 -4.71 -1.76
N VAL A 124 -9.96 -4.62 -2.76
CA VAL A 124 -8.52 -4.49 -2.60
C VAL A 124 -8.10 -3.07 -2.98
N VAL A 125 -7.25 -2.46 -2.17
CA VAL A 125 -6.59 -1.18 -2.44
C VAL A 125 -5.08 -1.40 -2.35
N PHE A 126 -4.33 -0.94 -3.34
CA PHE A 126 -2.88 -0.89 -3.23
C PHE A 126 -2.51 0.35 -2.43
N SER A 127 -1.96 0.16 -1.22
CA SER A 127 -1.60 1.22 -0.28
C SER A 127 -0.15 1.68 -0.40
N GLU A 128 0.71 0.81 -0.93
CA GLU A 128 2.08 1.17 -1.25
C GLU A 128 2.56 0.43 -2.50
N TYR A 129 3.16 1.20 -3.41
CA TYR A 129 3.91 0.75 -4.57
C TYR A 129 4.71 1.95 -5.10
N GLY A 130 5.88 1.70 -5.66
CA GLY A 130 6.75 2.77 -6.17
C GLY A 130 8.22 2.34 -6.23
N ALA A 131 9.06 3.27 -6.68
CA ALA A 131 10.51 3.08 -6.83
C ALA A 131 11.22 4.33 -6.31
N ASP A 132 12.39 4.18 -5.68
CA ASP A 132 13.17 5.37 -5.32
C ASP A 132 13.70 6.02 -6.60
N THR A 133 13.65 7.35 -6.65
CA THR A 133 14.02 8.17 -7.81
C THR A 133 14.75 9.41 -7.36
N GLU A 134 15.98 9.57 -7.86
CA GLU A 134 16.77 10.77 -7.60
C GLU A 134 16.45 11.83 -8.68
N PRO A 135 15.92 13.00 -8.30
CA PRO A 135 15.53 14.03 -9.27
C PRO A 135 16.73 14.46 -10.12
N GLY A 136 16.53 14.55 -11.44
CA GLY A 136 17.56 14.87 -12.42
C GLY A 136 18.44 13.70 -12.86
N LEU A 137 18.24 12.49 -12.32
CA LEU A 137 18.87 11.28 -12.84
C LEU A 137 18.06 10.75 -14.03
N HIS A 138 18.65 10.83 -15.22
CA HIS A 138 18.02 10.41 -16.47
C HIS A 138 18.88 9.39 -17.21
N LYS A 139 18.26 8.41 -17.88
CA LYS A 139 18.98 7.48 -18.76
C LYS A 139 18.09 6.84 -19.83
N LEU A 140 18.70 6.52 -20.97
CA LEU A 140 18.12 5.66 -22.00
C LEU A 140 19.06 4.46 -22.31
N PRO A 141 18.60 3.19 -22.15
CA PRO A 141 17.36 2.80 -21.48
C PRO A 141 17.34 3.25 -20.02
N SER A 142 16.15 3.26 -19.41
CA SER A 142 15.98 3.59 -18.00
C SER A 142 16.85 2.70 -17.10
N ILE A 143 17.14 3.18 -15.90
CA ILE A 143 17.75 2.38 -14.84
C ILE A 143 17.04 2.67 -13.54
N MET A 144 17.07 1.73 -12.60
CA MET A 144 16.64 2.00 -11.22
C MET A 144 17.25 3.32 -10.73
N TRP A 145 16.46 4.11 -10.01
CA TRP A 145 16.73 5.49 -9.59
C TRP A 145 16.51 6.59 -10.63
N SER A 146 16.42 6.29 -11.94
CA SER A 146 16.12 7.31 -12.94
C SER A 146 14.64 7.66 -12.99
N GLU A 147 14.32 8.90 -13.36
CA GLU A 147 12.92 9.37 -13.46
C GLU A 147 12.10 8.52 -14.45
N GLU A 148 12.73 8.07 -15.54
CA GLU A 148 12.09 7.19 -16.52
C GLU A 148 11.70 5.82 -15.94
N TYR A 149 12.52 5.27 -15.03
CA TYR A 149 12.25 3.95 -14.45
C TYR A 149 11.03 3.96 -13.53
N GLN A 150 10.83 5.02 -12.75
CA GLN A 150 9.63 5.13 -11.93
C GLN A 150 8.37 5.24 -12.78
N ILE A 151 8.43 5.94 -13.92
CA ILE A 151 7.31 5.97 -14.87
C ILE A 151 7.04 4.58 -15.43
N GLU A 152 8.05 3.86 -15.91
CA GLU A 152 7.90 2.49 -16.44
C GLU A 152 7.31 1.53 -15.39
N LEU A 153 7.71 1.68 -14.12
CA LEU A 153 7.18 0.90 -13.01
C LEU A 153 5.71 1.26 -12.70
N LEU A 154 5.35 2.55 -12.68
CA LEU A 154 3.96 2.98 -12.51
C LEU A 154 3.08 2.49 -13.67
N GLU A 155 3.57 2.54 -14.92
CA GLU A 155 2.87 2.00 -16.09
C GLU A 155 2.61 0.49 -15.96
N MET A 156 3.55 -0.26 -15.35
CA MET A 156 3.35 -1.68 -15.04
C MET A 156 2.23 -1.89 -14.04
N PHE A 157 2.26 -1.18 -12.91
CA PHE A 157 1.20 -1.27 -11.90
C PHE A 157 -0.15 -0.87 -12.47
N ASP A 158 -0.23 0.19 -13.28
CA ASP A 158 -1.46 0.63 -13.94
C ASP A 158 -2.07 -0.47 -14.82
N ARG A 159 -1.25 -1.17 -15.62
CA ARG A 159 -1.72 -2.31 -16.44
C ARG A 159 -2.25 -3.46 -15.60
N VAL A 160 -1.67 -3.71 -14.44
CA VAL A 160 -2.12 -4.75 -13.52
C VAL A 160 -3.43 -4.32 -12.85
N PHE A 161 -3.47 -3.11 -12.29
CA PHE A 161 -4.63 -2.56 -11.62
C PHE A 161 -5.84 -2.54 -12.52
N ASP A 162 -5.71 -2.02 -13.74
CA ASP A 162 -6.83 -1.89 -14.69
C ASP A 162 -7.37 -3.26 -15.16
N SER A 163 -6.58 -4.34 -15.04
CA SER A 163 -7.00 -5.69 -15.42
C SER A 163 -7.76 -6.47 -14.34
N CYS A 164 -7.85 -5.95 -13.10
CA CYS A 164 -8.51 -6.62 -11.99
C CYS A 164 -9.67 -5.77 -11.43
N ASP A 165 -10.91 -6.25 -11.57
CA ASP A 165 -12.11 -5.51 -11.17
C ASP A 165 -12.27 -5.33 -9.64
N PHE A 166 -11.68 -6.23 -8.85
CA PHE A 166 -11.71 -6.16 -7.39
C PHE A 166 -10.71 -5.14 -6.80
N ILE A 167 -9.78 -4.61 -7.61
CA ILE A 167 -8.90 -3.51 -7.21
C ILE A 167 -9.66 -2.19 -7.33
N ARG A 168 -9.92 -1.57 -6.18
CA ARG A 168 -10.76 -0.37 -5.99
C ARG A 168 -10.00 0.89 -5.57
N GLY A 169 -8.67 0.84 -5.51
CA GLY A 169 -7.87 2.03 -5.22
C GLY A 169 -6.38 1.83 -5.45
N GLU A 170 -5.72 2.93 -5.78
CA GLU A 170 -4.29 3.02 -6.06
C GLU A 170 -3.71 4.21 -5.26
N GLN A 171 -2.88 3.93 -4.25
CA GLN A 171 -2.20 4.93 -3.40
C GLN A 171 -0.68 4.72 -3.51
N PRO A 172 0.01 5.45 -4.39
CA PRO A 172 1.45 5.28 -4.59
C PRO A 172 2.23 5.72 -3.35
N TRP A 173 3.32 5.01 -3.09
CA TRP A 173 4.28 5.37 -2.06
C TRP A 173 5.45 6.10 -2.71
N ASN A 174 5.69 7.39 -2.48
CA ASN A 174 5.02 8.29 -1.53
C ASN A 174 4.56 9.58 -2.22
N LEU A 175 3.83 10.44 -1.52
CA LEU A 175 3.58 11.80 -2.01
C LEU A 175 4.89 12.57 -2.18
N ALA A 176 5.76 12.59 -1.17
CA ALA A 176 7.00 13.35 -1.21
C ALA A 176 8.15 12.58 -0.58
N ASP A 177 9.37 12.85 -1.03
CA ASP A 177 10.58 12.35 -0.37
C ASP A 177 10.60 12.76 1.12
N PHE A 178 11.08 11.88 1.99
CA PHE A 178 11.05 12.09 3.43
C PHE A 178 12.29 11.52 4.12
N GLN A 179 12.52 11.93 5.38
CA GLN A 179 13.71 11.53 6.12
C GLN A 179 13.58 10.12 6.69
N THR A 180 14.69 9.38 6.66
CA THR A 180 14.82 8.08 7.33
C THR A 180 16.04 8.09 8.25
N VAL A 181 16.23 7.02 9.03
CA VAL A 181 17.54 6.72 9.60
C VAL A 181 18.56 6.51 8.49
N GLU A 182 19.84 6.74 8.79
CA GLU A 182 20.93 6.48 7.85
C GLU A 182 21.04 4.99 7.54
N GLY A 183 21.33 4.67 6.27
CA GLY A 183 21.51 3.30 5.80
C GLY A 183 22.06 3.29 4.38
N ASN A 184 22.73 2.21 4.00
CA ASN A 184 23.34 2.06 2.67
C ASN A 184 22.31 2.01 1.51
N MET A 185 21.05 1.71 1.81
CA MET A 185 19.92 1.76 0.87
C MET A 185 19.17 3.10 0.89
N GLN A 186 19.53 4.04 1.78
CA GLN A 186 18.85 5.31 1.96
C GLN A 186 19.75 6.46 1.48
N VAL A 187 19.44 7.00 0.30
CA VAL A 187 20.20 8.10 -0.29
C VAL A 187 19.72 9.42 0.30
N ASN A 188 20.11 9.69 1.56
CA ASN A 188 19.64 10.83 2.36
C ASN A 188 18.10 10.85 2.50
N GLY A 189 17.57 9.78 3.09
CA GLY A 189 16.13 9.57 3.23
C GLY A 189 15.57 8.63 2.16
N ASN A 190 14.24 8.51 2.17
CA ASN A 190 13.47 7.80 1.16
C ASN A 190 13.22 8.72 -0.03
N LYS A 191 13.34 8.17 -1.24
CA LYS A 191 13.28 8.89 -2.51
C LYS A 191 12.15 8.40 -3.43
N LYS A 192 11.19 7.64 -2.91
CA LYS A 192 10.04 7.12 -3.67
C LYS A 192 8.97 8.17 -3.95
N GLY A 193 9.14 9.41 -3.46
CA GLY A 193 8.15 10.45 -3.58
C GLY A 193 7.89 10.85 -5.02
N LEU A 194 6.62 11.07 -5.39
CA LEU A 194 6.22 11.73 -6.65
C LEU A 194 6.74 13.17 -6.73
N PHE A 195 6.92 13.77 -5.55
CA PHE A 195 7.50 15.09 -5.36
C PHE A 195 8.79 14.97 -4.57
N THR A 196 9.70 15.91 -4.81
CA THR A 196 10.88 16.07 -3.96
C THR A 196 10.48 16.48 -2.55
N ARG A 197 11.42 16.40 -1.61
CA ARG A 197 11.21 16.89 -0.24
C ARG A 197 10.93 18.41 -0.20
N ASP A 198 11.33 19.17 -1.21
CA ASP A 198 11.01 20.60 -1.35
C ASP A 198 9.70 20.84 -2.13
N ARG A 199 8.91 19.77 -2.33
CA ARG A 199 7.58 19.77 -2.96
C ARG A 199 7.60 20.21 -4.43
N GLN A 200 8.73 20.03 -5.12
CA GLN A 200 8.81 20.18 -6.56
C GLN A 200 8.42 18.85 -7.23
N PRO A 201 7.64 18.86 -8.33
CA PRO A 201 7.25 17.65 -9.01
C PRO A 201 8.45 17.01 -9.73
N LYS A 202 8.56 15.69 -9.66
CA LYS A 202 9.38 14.88 -10.58
C LYS A 202 8.52 14.47 -11.80
N ALA A 203 9.10 13.78 -12.79
CA ALA A 203 8.37 13.43 -14.02
C ALA A 203 7.10 12.59 -13.77
N GLU A 204 7.13 11.66 -12.82
CA GLU A 204 6.03 10.77 -12.48
C GLU A 204 4.81 11.48 -11.88
N ALA A 205 4.98 12.66 -11.27
CA ALA A 205 3.84 13.48 -10.82
C ALA A 205 2.98 13.94 -12.00
N PHE A 206 3.60 14.29 -13.13
CA PHE A 206 2.88 14.67 -14.35
C PHE A 206 2.22 13.46 -15.00
N TYR A 207 2.88 12.30 -14.97
CA TYR A 207 2.33 11.03 -15.43
C TYR A 207 1.04 10.68 -14.69
N LEU A 208 1.07 10.61 -13.35
CA LEU A 208 -0.11 10.25 -12.55
C LEU A 208 -1.22 11.31 -12.64
N ARG A 209 -0.88 12.60 -12.73
CA ARG A 209 -1.87 13.65 -12.99
C ARG A 209 -2.65 13.36 -14.28
N LYS A 210 -1.98 12.94 -15.35
CA LYS A 210 -2.64 12.61 -16.63
C LYS A 210 -3.52 11.37 -16.52
N ARG A 211 -3.13 10.36 -15.74
CA ARG A 211 -3.94 9.17 -15.48
C ARG A 211 -5.16 9.50 -14.64
N TRP A 212 -4.97 10.02 -13.42
CA TRP A 212 -6.05 10.23 -12.45
C TRP A 212 -7.09 11.25 -12.89
N THR A 213 -6.73 12.24 -13.72
CA THR A 213 -7.72 13.18 -14.30
C THR A 213 -8.59 12.57 -15.40
N LYS A 214 -8.27 11.36 -15.88
CA LYS A 214 -9.08 10.63 -16.85
C LYS A 214 -9.96 9.54 -16.22
N LEU A 215 -9.63 9.09 -15.01
CA LEU A 215 -10.43 8.10 -14.30
C LEU A 215 -11.63 8.79 -13.64
N PRO A 216 -12.87 8.36 -13.90
CA PRO A 216 -14.03 8.91 -13.22
C PRO A 216 -14.07 8.45 -11.76
N LEU A 217 -14.78 9.18 -10.89
CA LEU A 217 -14.91 8.82 -9.47
C LEU A 217 -15.51 7.41 -9.27
N ASN A 218 -16.44 7.00 -10.14
CA ASN A 218 -17.08 5.69 -10.12
C ASN A 218 -16.39 4.67 -11.04
N TYR A 219 -15.07 4.81 -11.26
CA TYR A 219 -14.32 3.85 -12.08
C TYR A 219 -14.53 2.41 -11.57
N LYS A 220 -14.74 1.48 -12.51
CA LYS A 220 -15.07 0.06 -12.26
C LYS A 220 -16.38 -0.21 -11.50
N SER A 221 -17.29 0.74 -11.32
CA SER A 221 -18.52 0.51 -10.53
C SER A 221 -19.50 -0.52 -11.11
N GLY A 222 -19.21 -1.13 -12.27
CA GLY A 222 -20.18 -1.86 -13.08
C GLY A 222 -21.25 -0.92 -13.68
N GLN A 223 -21.75 -1.26 -14.86
CA GLN A 223 -23.14 -0.97 -15.23
C GLN A 223 -23.97 -2.18 -14.82
#